data_AF-A0A8T5SRE0-F1
#
_entry.id   AF-A0A8T5SRE0-F1
#
_cell.length_a   1.000
_cell.length_b   1.000
_cell.length_c   1.000
_cell.angle_alpha   90.00
_cell.angle_beta   90.00
_cell.angle_gamma   90.00
#
_symmetry.space_group_name_H-M   'P 1'
#
loop_
_entity.id
_entity.type
_entity.pdbx_description
1 polymer ?
#
loop_
_entity_poly.entity_id
_entity_poly.type
_entity_poly.pdbx_seq_one_letter_code
_entity_poly.pdbx_strand_id
1 'polypeptide(L)'
;MQKKAIGTLLTLCLILSSIPVILYVFPADEVQQSQVDLMTLDFDSLSEVYGDQIPVVVRFDHGLSNELQGMIAYLGLEFSLGSASNSHIGPYYLLRGNPDSLQTLTDLGVVAEIAPQTNAQFLESPRDLSIPEINADDVWMMLDDLSRNLTGQDILIADLDSGVDWRHPDLWFADGGSYPYVNSSMSGFVNGTDAVDFNRDFALSPNETLYYLDYDDNNIFNARTDSLWVD
;
A
#
# COMPACT_ATOMS: atom_id res chain seq x y z
N MET A 1 -27.03 54.03 14.76
CA MET A 1 -26.16 52.92 14.31
C MET A 1 -26.89 51.57 14.20
N GLN A 2 -27.95 51.29 14.97
CA GLN A 2 -28.61 49.96 14.97
C GLN A 2 -29.30 49.54 13.67
N LYS A 3 -29.83 50.47 12.85
CA LYS A 3 -30.53 50.10 11.60
C LYS A 3 -29.62 49.53 10.51
N LYS A 4 -28.32 49.88 10.52
CA LYS A 4 -27.36 49.35 9.54
C LYS A 4 -26.97 47.91 9.86
N ALA A 5 -26.81 47.56 11.14
CA ALA A 5 -26.45 46.22 11.58
C ALA A 5 -27.54 45.18 11.29
N ILE A 6 -28.83 45.56 11.45
CA ILE A 6 -29.96 44.67 11.15
C ILE A 6 -30.04 44.36 9.65
N GLY A 7 -29.75 45.35 8.80
CA GLY A 7 -29.71 45.16 7.35
C GLY A 7 -28.64 44.16 6.93
N THR A 8 -27.42 44.29 7.45
CA THR A 8 -26.31 43.40 7.09
C THR A 8 -26.54 41.96 7.55
N LEU A 9 -27.16 41.76 8.73
CA LEU A 9 -27.48 40.43 9.24
C LEU A 9 -28.53 39.71 8.37
N LEU A 10 -29.54 40.45 7.91
CA LEU A 10 -30.61 39.90 7.05
C LEU A 10 -30.09 39.52 5.66
N THR A 11 -29.17 40.29 5.09
CA THR A 11 -28.53 39.94 3.82
C THR A 11 -27.64 38.70 3.97
N LEU A 12 -26.93 38.56 5.09
CA LEU A 12 -26.07 37.40 5.36
C LEU A 12 -26.91 36.12 5.51
N CYS A 13 -28.04 36.18 6.23
CA CYS A 13 -28.95 35.04 6.39
C CYS A 13 -29.60 34.61 5.07
N LEU A 14 -29.92 35.55 4.17
CA LEU A 14 -30.48 35.22 2.87
C LEU A 14 -29.46 34.55 1.94
N ILE A 15 -28.20 35.01 1.94
CA ILE A 15 -27.12 34.42 1.13
C ILE A 15 -26.79 32.99 1.61
N LEU A 16 -26.76 32.76 2.92
CA LEU A 16 -26.52 31.43 3.51
C LEU A 16 -27.66 30.43 3.22
N SER A 17 -28.89 30.90 3.03
CA SER A 17 -30.03 30.03 2.69
C SER A 17 -30.11 29.62 1.21
N SER A 18 -29.33 30.28 0.35
CA SER A 18 -29.36 30.06 -1.10
C SER A 18 -28.20 29.21 -1.64
N ILE A 19 -27.32 28.71 -0.76
CA ILE A 19 -26.32 27.72 -1.17
C ILE A 19 -27.01 26.36 -1.11
N PRO A 20 -27.31 25.70 -2.25
CA PRO A 20 -27.74 24.31 -2.21
C PRO A 20 -26.57 23.52 -1.63
N VAL A 21 -26.71 23.08 -0.39
CA VAL A 21 -25.89 22.03 0.18
C VAL A 21 -26.27 20.77 -0.59
N ILE A 22 -25.61 20.56 -1.74
CA ILE A 22 -25.64 19.29 -2.43
C ILE A 22 -24.73 18.36 -1.62
N LEU A 23 -25.25 17.89 -0.48
CA LEU A 23 -24.75 16.71 0.18
C LEU A 23 -25.12 15.53 -0.72
N TYR A 24 -24.27 15.22 -1.69
CA TYR A 24 -24.21 13.88 -2.28
C TYR A 24 -23.66 12.94 -1.20
N VAL A 25 -24.53 12.58 -0.26
CA VAL A 25 -24.34 11.37 0.52
C VAL A 25 -24.63 10.24 -0.46
N PHE A 26 -23.58 9.63 -1.01
CA PHE A 26 -23.73 8.32 -1.61
C PHE A 26 -24.33 7.41 -0.52
N PRO A 27 -25.51 6.81 -0.72
CA PRO A 27 -25.94 5.76 0.17
C PRO A 27 -24.88 4.66 0.07
N ALA A 28 -24.20 4.38 1.18
CA ALA A 28 -23.19 3.33 1.29
C ALA A 28 -23.77 1.89 1.13
N ASP A 29 -25.04 1.76 0.74
CA ASP A 29 -25.80 0.50 0.78
C ASP A 29 -26.35 0.03 -0.57
N GLU A 30 -26.05 0.69 -1.69
CA GLU A 30 -26.28 0.11 -3.02
C GLU A 30 -24.97 -0.46 -3.60
N VAL A 31 -24.32 -1.33 -2.83
CA VAL A 31 -23.54 -2.40 -3.46
C VAL A 31 -24.57 -3.24 -4.18
N GLN A 32 -24.65 -3.09 -5.50
CA GLN A 32 -25.31 -4.05 -6.38
C GLN A 32 -24.84 -5.44 -5.94
N GLN A 33 -25.69 -6.17 -5.22
CA GLN A 33 -25.58 -7.62 -5.10
C GLN A 33 -25.83 -8.15 -6.51
N SER A 34 -24.80 -8.08 -7.35
CA SER A 34 -24.70 -8.97 -8.49
C SER A 34 -24.91 -10.35 -7.90
N GLN A 35 -26.05 -10.97 -8.22
CA GLN A 35 -26.19 -12.40 -8.07
C GLN A 35 -25.07 -12.98 -8.94
N VAL A 36 -23.93 -13.25 -8.30
CA VAL A 36 -22.88 -14.06 -8.90
C VAL A 36 -23.56 -15.40 -9.09
N ASP A 37 -23.95 -15.65 -10.34
CA ASP A 37 -24.45 -16.96 -10.75
C ASP A 37 -23.40 -17.94 -10.23
N LEU A 38 -23.80 -18.82 -9.31
CA LEU A 38 -22.91 -19.78 -8.66
C LEU A 38 -22.45 -20.73 -9.76
N MET A 39 -21.41 -20.32 -10.49
CA MET A 39 -20.74 -21.19 -11.43
C MET A 39 -20.25 -22.37 -10.62
N THR A 40 -20.84 -23.53 -10.87
CA THR A 40 -20.29 -24.80 -10.42
C THR A 40 -18.85 -24.87 -10.90
N LEU A 41 -17.92 -24.88 -9.95
CA LEU A 41 -16.51 -25.01 -10.25
C LEU A 41 -16.24 -26.39 -10.83
N ASP A 42 -15.57 -26.40 -11.96
CA ASP A 42 -15.03 -27.62 -12.55
C ASP A 42 -13.63 -27.84 -11.98
N PHE A 43 -13.54 -28.61 -10.89
CA PHE A 43 -12.25 -28.90 -10.25
C PHE A 43 -11.34 -29.76 -11.12
N ASP A 44 -11.89 -30.56 -12.03
CA ASP A 44 -11.09 -31.34 -12.98
C ASP A 44 -10.38 -30.40 -13.95
N SER A 45 -11.10 -29.44 -14.53
CA SER A 45 -10.51 -28.39 -15.38
C SER A 45 -9.47 -27.54 -14.61
N LEU A 46 -9.72 -27.22 -13.34
CA LEU A 46 -8.76 -26.48 -12.51
C LEU A 46 -7.50 -27.30 -12.20
N SER A 47 -7.61 -28.62 -12.10
CA SER A 47 -6.45 -29.50 -11.89
C SER A 47 -5.49 -29.50 -13.07
N GLU A 48 -5.98 -29.27 -14.29
CA GLU A 48 -5.11 -29.10 -15.46
C GLU A 48 -4.24 -27.83 -15.38
N VAL A 49 -4.71 -26.80 -14.67
CA VAL A 49 -4.01 -25.52 -14.51
C VAL A 49 -3.11 -25.50 -13.28
N TYR A 50 -3.62 -25.99 -12.14
CA TYR A 50 -2.96 -25.87 -10.83
C TYR A 50 -2.33 -27.17 -10.33
N GLY A 51 -2.55 -28.30 -11.01
CA GLY A 51 -2.14 -29.62 -10.57
C GLY A 51 -3.00 -30.18 -9.43
N ASP A 52 -2.44 -31.11 -8.66
CA ASP A 52 -3.15 -31.86 -7.60
C ASP A 52 -3.52 -31.01 -6.37
N GLN A 53 -3.04 -29.77 -6.28
CA GLN A 53 -3.27 -28.86 -5.15
C GLN A 53 -3.83 -27.54 -5.67
N ILE A 54 -5.15 -27.53 -5.89
CA ILE A 54 -5.85 -26.37 -6.42
C ILE A 54 -6.04 -25.35 -5.29
N PRO A 55 -5.50 -24.14 -5.42
CA PRO A 55 -5.71 -23.08 -4.43
C PRO A 55 -7.09 -22.45 -4.63
N VAL A 56 -7.88 -22.42 -3.57
CA VAL A 56 -9.24 -21.86 -3.56
C VAL A 56 -9.43 -20.84 -2.44
N VAL A 57 -10.37 -19.93 -2.65
CA VAL A 57 -10.95 -19.07 -1.63
C VAL A 57 -12.32 -19.64 -1.28
N VAL A 58 -12.57 -19.88 -0.01
CA VAL A 58 -13.82 -20.48 0.48
C VAL A 58 -14.46 -19.55 1.50
N ARG A 59 -15.77 -19.28 1.36
CA ARG A 59 -16.56 -18.56 2.36
C ARG A 59 -17.37 -19.56 3.19
N PHE A 60 -17.32 -19.40 4.51
CA PHE A 60 -18.20 -20.10 5.46
C PHE A 60 -19.14 -19.09 6.14
N ASP A 61 -20.45 -19.25 5.99
CA ASP A 61 -21.45 -18.28 6.52
C ASP A 61 -21.45 -18.17 8.05
N HIS A 62 -20.95 -19.20 8.74
CA HIS A 62 -20.88 -19.25 10.21
C HIS A 62 -19.44 -19.24 10.73
N GLY A 63 -18.49 -18.84 9.87
CA GLY A 63 -17.06 -18.92 10.18
C GLY A 63 -16.55 -20.35 10.29
N LEU A 64 -15.34 -20.49 10.81
CA LEU A 64 -14.63 -21.78 10.86
C LEU A 64 -14.68 -22.41 12.26
N SER A 65 -15.61 -23.35 12.45
CA SER A 65 -15.71 -24.12 13.71
C SER A 65 -14.59 -25.17 13.85
N ASN A 66 -14.37 -25.68 15.06
CA ASN A 66 -13.39 -26.74 15.31
C ASN A 66 -13.77 -28.04 14.57
N GLU A 67 -15.06 -28.34 14.45
CA GLU A 67 -15.57 -29.48 13.70
C GLU A 67 -15.23 -29.33 12.22
N LEU A 68 -15.41 -28.14 11.65
CA LEU A 68 -15.08 -27.85 10.27
C LEU A 68 -13.57 -27.88 10.02
N GLN A 69 -12.75 -27.42 10.97
CA GLN A 69 -11.29 -27.58 10.89
C GLN A 69 -10.86 -29.05 10.88
N GLY A 70 -11.45 -29.87 11.76
CA GLY A 70 -11.20 -31.31 11.78
C GLY A 70 -11.60 -31.97 10.46
N MET A 71 -12.71 -31.53 9.87
CA MET A 71 -13.18 -32.02 8.58
C MET A 71 -12.26 -31.61 7.42
N ILE A 72 -11.83 -30.35 7.36
CA ILE A 72 -10.83 -29.87 6.38
C ILE A 72 -9.57 -30.73 6.45
N ALA A 73 -9.03 -30.94 7.65
CA ALA A 73 -7.84 -31.79 7.84
C ALA A 73 -8.08 -33.26 7.46
N TYR A 74 -9.25 -33.81 7.78
CA TYR A 74 -9.63 -35.18 7.42
C TYR A 74 -9.73 -35.40 5.91
N LEU A 75 -10.24 -34.39 5.18
CA LEU A 75 -10.29 -34.37 3.72
C LEU A 75 -8.91 -34.15 3.09
N GLY A 76 -7.84 -33.96 3.88
CA GLY A 76 -6.51 -33.66 3.35
C GLY A 76 -6.42 -32.27 2.70
N LEU A 77 -7.33 -31.37 3.05
CA LEU A 77 -7.26 -29.97 2.66
C LEU A 77 -6.31 -29.22 3.59
N GLU A 78 -5.58 -28.26 3.04
CA GLU A 78 -4.63 -27.45 3.79
C GLU A 78 -4.94 -25.96 3.68
N PHE A 79 -4.59 -25.19 4.72
CA PHE A 79 -4.58 -23.74 4.64
C PHE A 79 -3.40 -23.26 3.81
N SER A 80 -3.63 -22.38 2.82
CA SER A 80 -2.59 -21.90 1.89
C SER A 80 -1.40 -21.24 2.61
N LEU A 81 -1.65 -20.57 3.74
CA LEU A 81 -0.68 -19.88 4.61
C LEU A 81 -0.40 -20.67 5.91
N GLY A 82 -0.57 -21.99 5.86
CA GLY A 82 -0.17 -22.94 6.90
C GLY A 82 -1.13 -23.10 8.08
N SER A 83 -1.99 -22.11 8.36
CA SER A 83 -3.00 -22.19 9.43
C SER A 83 -4.24 -21.39 9.12
N ALA A 84 -5.35 -21.73 9.77
CA ALA A 84 -6.62 -21.01 9.66
C ALA A 84 -6.50 -19.51 9.96
N SER A 85 -5.73 -19.14 10.99
CA SER A 85 -5.57 -17.74 11.42
C SER A 85 -4.79 -16.89 10.42
N ASN A 86 -3.85 -17.50 9.69
CA ASN A 86 -3.04 -16.79 8.70
C ASN A 86 -3.70 -16.78 7.32
N SER A 87 -4.56 -17.75 7.04
CA SER A 87 -5.23 -17.95 5.75
C SER A 87 -6.59 -17.27 5.63
N HIS A 88 -6.96 -16.31 6.49
CA HIS A 88 -8.31 -15.76 6.45
C HIS A 88 -8.37 -14.23 6.43
N ILE A 89 -9.45 -13.71 5.83
CA ILE A 89 -9.90 -12.33 6.00
C ILE A 89 -11.42 -12.38 6.18
N GLY A 90 -11.91 -12.03 7.36
CA GLY A 90 -13.33 -12.16 7.69
C GLY A 90 -13.83 -13.60 7.52
N PRO A 91 -14.91 -13.86 6.76
CA PRO A 91 -15.45 -15.20 6.55
C PRO A 91 -14.76 -15.98 5.42
N TYR A 92 -13.76 -15.40 4.76
CA TYR A 92 -13.06 -16.00 3.61
C TYR A 92 -11.77 -16.67 4.06
N TYR A 93 -11.55 -17.90 3.59
CA TYR A 93 -10.40 -18.74 3.92
C TYR A 93 -9.69 -19.21 2.65
N LEU A 94 -8.36 -19.16 2.68
CA LEU A 94 -7.48 -19.66 1.64
C LEU A 94 -7.15 -21.13 1.92
N LEU A 95 -7.68 -22.02 1.10
CA LEU A 95 -7.44 -23.46 1.16
C LEU A 95 -6.74 -23.95 -0.11
N ARG A 96 -6.14 -25.13 -0.02
CA ARG A 96 -5.64 -25.92 -1.16
C ARG A 96 -6.01 -27.38 -0.97
N GLY A 97 -6.26 -28.08 -2.08
CA GLY A 97 -6.58 -29.50 -2.06
C GLY A 97 -6.72 -30.11 -3.45
N ASN A 98 -6.87 -31.43 -3.49
CA ASN A 98 -7.15 -32.15 -4.74
C ASN A 98 -8.63 -32.00 -5.15
N PRO A 99 -8.98 -32.28 -6.43
CA PRO A 99 -10.34 -32.14 -6.94
C PRO A 99 -11.39 -32.86 -6.10
N ASP A 100 -11.15 -34.13 -5.77
CA ASP A 100 -12.10 -34.96 -5.01
C ASP A 100 -12.41 -34.37 -3.63
N SER A 101 -11.40 -33.83 -2.96
CA SER A 101 -11.53 -33.28 -1.60
C SER A 101 -12.27 -31.94 -1.62
N LEU A 102 -12.02 -31.10 -2.63
CA LEU A 102 -12.73 -29.83 -2.82
C LEU A 102 -14.18 -30.04 -3.25
N GLN A 103 -14.44 -31.02 -4.12
CA GLN A 103 -15.79 -31.43 -4.48
C GLN A 103 -16.54 -31.95 -3.25
N THR A 104 -15.91 -32.84 -2.47
CA THR A 104 -16.50 -33.36 -1.22
C THR A 104 -16.82 -32.23 -0.24
N LEU A 105 -15.93 -31.25 -0.06
CA LEU A 105 -16.17 -30.10 0.81
C LEU A 105 -17.41 -29.30 0.36
N THR A 106 -17.58 -29.13 -0.95
CA THR A 106 -18.73 -28.41 -1.54
C THR A 106 -20.02 -29.21 -1.37
N ASP A 107 -20.00 -30.52 -1.65
CA ASP A 107 -21.15 -31.43 -1.57
C ASP A 107 -21.71 -31.57 -0.14
N LEU A 108 -20.88 -31.34 0.88
CA LEU A 108 -21.29 -31.32 2.29
C LEU A 108 -22.19 -30.12 2.63
N GLY A 109 -22.31 -29.12 1.75
CA GLY A 109 -23.18 -27.96 1.93
C GLY A 109 -22.74 -27.01 3.04
N VAL A 110 -21.49 -27.14 3.50
CA VAL A 110 -20.89 -26.25 4.52
C VAL A 110 -20.23 -25.02 3.92
N VAL A 111 -19.98 -25.05 2.61
CA VAL A 111 -19.38 -23.97 1.83
C VAL A 111 -20.48 -23.09 1.27
N ALA A 112 -20.42 -21.80 1.58
CA ALA A 112 -21.35 -20.82 1.02
C ALA A 112 -20.92 -20.36 -0.37
N GLU A 113 -19.63 -20.11 -0.54
CA GLU A 113 -19.01 -19.72 -1.82
C GLU A 113 -17.63 -20.35 -1.92
N ILE A 114 -17.25 -20.73 -3.14
CA ILE A 114 -15.92 -21.21 -3.46
C ILE A 114 -15.50 -20.65 -4.82
N ALA A 115 -14.25 -20.23 -4.93
CA ALA A 115 -13.65 -19.70 -6.15
C ALA A 115 -12.17 -20.09 -6.20
N PRO A 116 -11.56 -20.25 -7.39
CA PRO A 116 -10.12 -20.44 -7.49
C PRO A 116 -9.40 -19.16 -7.02
N GLN A 117 -8.22 -19.31 -6.41
CA GLN A 117 -7.36 -18.16 -6.15
C GLN A 117 -6.85 -17.62 -7.49
N THR A 118 -7.21 -16.38 -7.82
CA THR A 118 -6.72 -15.71 -9.03
C THR A 118 -5.38 -15.05 -8.78
N ASN A 119 -4.54 -15.01 -9.81
CA ASN A 119 -3.33 -14.19 -9.78
C ASN A 119 -3.67 -12.74 -10.14
N ALA A 120 -3.08 -11.79 -9.41
CA ALA A 120 -3.10 -10.39 -9.81
C ALA A 120 -2.39 -10.24 -11.15
N GLN A 121 -2.97 -9.43 -12.05
CA GLN A 121 -2.29 -9.05 -13.29
C GLN A 121 -1.49 -7.78 -13.03
N PHE A 122 -0.21 -7.79 -13.38
CA PHE A 122 0.62 -6.59 -13.33
C PHE A 122 0.12 -5.61 -14.39
N LEU A 123 -0.32 -4.44 -13.93
CA LEU A 123 -0.64 -3.32 -14.80
C LEU A 123 0.62 -2.47 -14.91
N GLU A 124 1.21 -2.39 -16.10
CA GLU A 124 2.29 -1.45 -16.36
C GLU A 124 1.70 -0.05 -16.61
N SER A 125 1.98 0.89 -15.70
CA SER A 125 1.66 2.31 -15.88
C SER A 125 2.94 3.10 -16.12
N PRO A 126 2.97 4.05 -17.08
CA PRO A 126 4.04 5.05 -17.13
C PRO A 126 4.02 5.88 -15.85
N ARG A 127 5.17 5.99 -15.17
CA ARG A 127 5.25 6.51 -13.79
C ARG A 127 5.62 8.01 -13.71
N ASP A 128 6.19 8.57 -14.77
CA ASP A 128 6.77 9.92 -14.81
C ASP A 128 5.84 11.02 -15.35
N LEU A 129 4.69 10.67 -15.93
CA LEU A 129 3.74 11.64 -16.49
C LEU A 129 2.73 12.16 -15.47
N SER A 130 2.51 11.43 -14.38
CA SER A 130 1.37 11.65 -13.48
C SER A 130 1.44 12.96 -12.69
N ILE A 131 2.63 13.36 -12.21
CA ILE A 131 2.82 14.55 -11.35
C ILE A 131 2.30 15.84 -12.01
N PRO A 132 2.74 16.22 -13.24
CA PRO A 132 2.20 17.40 -13.90
C PRO A 132 0.76 17.22 -14.35
N GLU A 133 0.32 16.01 -14.72
CA GLU A 133 -1.05 15.76 -15.19
C GLU A 133 -2.10 15.92 -14.09
N ILE A 134 -1.77 15.58 -12.84
CA ILE A 134 -2.66 15.77 -11.69
C ILE A 134 -2.47 17.12 -10.98
N ASN A 135 -1.58 17.98 -11.48
CA ASN A 135 -1.16 19.25 -10.87
C ASN A 135 -0.75 19.09 -9.39
N ALA A 136 0.07 18.09 -9.08
CA ALA A 136 0.52 17.86 -7.69
C ALA A 136 1.27 19.08 -7.12
N ASP A 137 1.99 19.82 -7.96
CA ASP A 137 2.71 21.05 -7.60
C ASP A 137 1.79 22.11 -6.96
N ASP A 138 0.54 22.21 -7.42
CA ASP A 138 -0.43 23.16 -6.87
C ASP A 138 -0.76 22.82 -5.41
N VAL A 139 -0.92 21.53 -5.11
CA VAL A 139 -1.24 21.03 -3.76
C VAL A 139 -0.09 21.27 -2.79
N TRP A 140 1.16 21.12 -3.24
CA TRP A 140 2.34 21.40 -2.41
C TRP A 140 2.42 22.86 -1.93
N MET A 141 1.77 23.78 -2.66
CA MET A 141 1.69 25.20 -2.30
C MET A 141 0.40 25.56 -1.53
N MET A 142 -0.51 24.61 -1.32
CA MET A 142 -1.75 24.84 -0.59
C MET A 142 -1.54 24.85 0.92
N LEU A 143 -2.39 25.62 1.60
CA LEU A 143 -2.48 25.66 3.05
C LEU A 143 -3.81 25.06 3.50
N ASP A 144 -3.81 24.40 4.66
CA ASP A 144 -5.04 23.99 5.33
C ASP A 144 -5.77 25.17 5.98
N ASP A 145 -6.93 24.90 6.61
CA ASP A 145 -7.74 25.91 7.31
C ASP A 145 -7.01 26.58 8.49
N LEU A 146 -5.91 25.99 8.96
CA LEU A 146 -5.05 26.52 10.02
C LEU A 146 -3.79 27.21 9.44
N SER A 147 -3.75 27.45 8.13
CA SER A 147 -2.63 28.06 7.42
C SER A 147 -1.31 27.26 7.49
N ARG A 148 -1.40 25.94 7.55
CA ARG A 148 -0.24 25.02 7.52
C ARG A 148 -0.11 24.38 6.15
N ASN A 149 1.12 24.09 5.72
CA ASN A 149 1.36 23.38 4.47
C ASN A 149 0.70 22.00 4.49
N LEU A 150 0.09 21.60 3.37
CA LEU A 150 -0.43 20.26 3.19
C LEU A 150 0.72 19.29 2.91
N THR A 151 1.06 18.47 3.89
CA THR A 151 2.21 17.54 3.82
C THR A 151 1.82 16.07 3.76
N GLY A 152 0.54 15.73 3.98
CA GLY A 152 0.12 14.34 4.19
C GLY A 152 0.54 13.76 5.54
N GLN A 153 1.02 14.58 6.48
CA GLN A 153 1.36 14.15 7.83
C GLN A 153 0.18 13.44 8.51
N ASP A 154 0.49 12.38 9.25
CA ASP A 154 -0.46 11.50 9.96
C ASP A 154 -1.44 10.72 9.06
N ILE A 155 -1.17 10.65 7.74
CA ILE A 155 -1.88 9.79 6.81
C ILE A 155 -1.08 8.51 6.57
N LEU A 156 -1.72 7.35 6.76
CA LEU A 156 -1.16 6.05 6.41
C LEU A 156 -1.62 5.65 5.00
N ILE A 157 -0.66 5.39 4.12
CA ILE A 157 -0.89 4.85 2.78
C ILE A 157 -0.38 3.41 2.76
N ALA A 158 -1.23 2.46 2.39
CA ALA A 158 -0.84 1.07 2.18
C ALA A 158 -0.66 0.81 0.68
N ASP A 159 0.56 0.47 0.28
CA ASP A 159 0.91 0.10 -1.10
C ASP A 159 1.08 -1.42 -1.20
N LEU A 160 0.25 -2.07 -2.03
CA LEU A 160 0.24 -3.52 -2.25
C LEU A 160 0.76 -3.81 -3.66
N ASP A 161 2.07 -3.68 -3.84
CA ASP A 161 2.78 -3.95 -5.10
C ASP A 161 3.85 -5.04 -4.88
N SER A 162 4.83 -5.09 -5.75
CA SER A 162 6.02 -5.95 -5.75
C SER A 162 7.01 -5.66 -4.60
N GLY A 163 6.75 -4.64 -3.80
CA GLY A 163 7.60 -4.19 -2.70
C GLY A 163 8.27 -2.86 -3.00
N VAL A 164 9.21 -2.47 -2.14
CA VAL A 164 9.92 -1.19 -2.24
C VAL A 164 11.42 -1.41 -1.96
N ASP A 165 12.28 -0.73 -2.71
CA ASP A 165 13.68 -0.60 -2.30
C ASP A 165 13.77 0.37 -1.13
N TRP A 166 13.58 -0.16 0.07
CA TRP A 166 13.57 0.60 1.31
C TRP A 166 14.89 1.32 1.60
N ARG A 167 15.97 1.09 0.82
CA ARG A 167 17.25 1.80 0.94
C ARG A 167 17.40 2.94 -0.06
N HIS A 168 16.41 3.18 -0.92
CA HIS A 168 16.45 4.25 -1.91
C HIS A 168 16.44 5.62 -1.20
N PRO A 169 17.37 6.55 -1.51
CA PRO A 169 17.54 7.80 -0.77
C PRO A 169 16.28 8.69 -0.74
N ASP A 170 15.47 8.71 -1.81
CA ASP A 170 14.21 9.48 -1.83
C ASP A 170 13.14 8.99 -0.84
N LEU A 171 13.31 7.80 -0.25
CA LEU A 171 12.41 7.25 0.75
C LEU A 171 12.90 7.50 2.18
N TRP A 172 14.00 8.24 2.35
CA TRP A 172 14.59 8.58 3.63
C TRP A 172 14.51 10.07 3.86
N PHE A 173 14.09 10.45 5.06
CA PHE A 173 14.28 11.80 5.54
C PHE A 173 15.64 11.88 6.24
N ALA A 174 16.40 12.96 5.99
CA ALA A 174 17.63 13.24 6.72
C ALA A 174 17.32 13.72 8.16
N ASP A 175 16.71 12.87 8.97
CA ASP A 175 16.32 13.16 10.36
C ASP A 175 17.36 12.72 11.40
N GLY A 176 18.41 12.00 10.97
CA GLY A 176 19.48 11.48 11.82
C GLY A 176 20.38 12.55 12.49
N GLY A 177 20.17 13.83 12.20
CA GLY A 177 20.91 14.96 12.76
C GLY A 177 22.09 15.41 11.90
N SER A 178 22.98 16.22 12.49
CA SER A 178 24.19 16.71 11.82
C SER A 178 25.43 16.00 12.36
N TYR A 179 26.27 15.52 11.45
CA TYR A 179 27.52 14.83 11.75
C TYR A 179 28.69 15.53 11.06
N PRO A 180 29.91 15.48 11.64
CA PRO A 180 31.09 15.99 10.96
C PRO A 180 31.37 15.21 9.68
N TYR A 181 31.65 15.93 8.61
CA TYR A 181 32.21 15.35 7.39
C TYR A 181 33.73 15.25 7.54
N VAL A 182 34.28 14.07 7.27
CA VAL A 182 35.72 13.80 7.30
C VAL A 182 36.19 13.63 5.87
N ASN A 183 36.99 14.59 5.40
CA ASN A 183 37.58 14.55 4.08
C ASN A 183 38.87 13.73 4.11
N SER A 184 38.98 12.78 3.19
CA SER A 184 40.19 11.98 2.97
C SER A 184 41.21 12.70 2.07
N SER A 185 40.79 13.73 1.34
CA SER A 185 41.55 14.42 0.30
C SER A 185 41.49 15.96 0.41
N MET A 186 42.30 16.65 -0.39
CA MET A 186 42.22 18.12 -0.53
C MET A 186 41.45 18.56 -1.79
N SER A 187 40.94 17.62 -2.58
CA SER A 187 40.45 17.87 -3.95
C SER A 187 38.93 17.88 -4.08
N GLY A 188 38.19 17.87 -2.97
CA GLY A 188 36.73 17.77 -2.96
C GLY A 188 36.26 16.37 -2.59
N PHE A 189 34.98 16.09 -2.84
CA PHE A 189 34.37 14.81 -2.48
C PHE A 189 34.93 13.66 -3.35
N VAL A 190 35.27 12.53 -2.72
CA VAL A 190 35.73 11.31 -3.41
C VAL A 190 34.88 10.12 -3.01
N ASN A 191 34.20 9.52 -4.00
CA ASN A 191 33.30 8.37 -3.81
C ASN A 191 34.01 7.21 -3.09
N GLY A 192 33.40 6.67 -2.04
CA GLY A 192 33.93 5.53 -1.31
C GLY A 192 35.22 5.81 -0.53
N THR A 193 35.59 7.08 -0.33
CA THR A 193 36.81 7.46 0.41
C THR A 193 36.54 8.46 1.51
N ASP A 194 35.64 9.41 1.29
CA ASP A 194 35.24 10.35 2.35
C ASP A 194 34.17 9.74 3.26
N ALA A 195 33.98 10.31 4.45
CA ALA A 195 33.09 9.75 5.45
C ALA A 195 32.25 10.78 6.21
N VAL A 196 31.18 10.29 6.84
CA VAL A 196 30.45 10.96 7.90
C VAL A 196 30.83 10.34 9.23
N ASP A 197 31.41 11.14 10.13
CA ASP A 197 31.87 10.69 11.45
C ASP A 197 30.67 10.58 12.41
N PHE A 198 30.08 9.38 12.48
CA PHE A 198 28.93 9.09 13.33
C PHE A 198 29.32 9.03 14.80
N ASN A 199 30.52 8.51 15.09
CA ASN A 199 30.97 8.27 16.46
C ASN A 199 31.72 9.48 17.10
N ARG A 200 32.06 10.49 16.29
CA ARG A 200 32.76 11.75 16.64
C ARG A 200 34.22 11.58 17.05
N ASP A 201 34.92 10.60 16.50
CA ASP A 201 36.35 10.37 16.75
C ASP A 201 37.28 10.98 15.68
N PHE A 202 36.70 11.58 14.62
CA PHE A 202 37.38 12.16 13.46
C PHE A 202 38.26 11.17 12.67
N ALA A 203 38.04 9.87 12.82
CA ALA A 203 38.68 8.82 12.04
C ALA A 203 37.80 8.40 10.85
N LEU A 204 38.44 7.82 9.83
CA LEU A 204 37.74 7.19 8.72
C LEU A 204 37.49 5.72 9.07
N SER A 205 36.24 5.37 9.37
CA SER A 205 35.82 3.98 9.59
C SER A 205 35.12 3.42 8.35
N PRO A 206 35.24 2.12 8.03
CA PRO A 206 34.56 1.53 6.88
C PRO A 206 33.05 1.74 6.88
N ASN A 207 32.41 1.71 8.05
CA ASN A 207 30.96 1.89 8.26
C ASN A 207 30.51 3.37 8.38
N GLU A 208 31.39 4.29 7.96
CA GLU A 208 31.16 5.73 7.93
C GLU A 208 31.38 6.27 6.51
N THR A 209 31.75 5.39 5.56
CA THR A 209 32.17 5.75 4.21
C THR A 209 30.97 6.23 3.39
N LEU A 210 31.12 7.40 2.78
CA LEU A 210 30.15 8.00 1.88
C LEU A 210 30.31 7.47 0.46
N TYR A 211 29.18 7.18 -0.14
CA TYR A 211 29.05 6.93 -1.57
C TYR A 211 28.03 7.89 -2.17
N TYR A 212 28.11 8.12 -3.49
CA TYR A 212 27.04 8.80 -4.22
C TYR A 212 26.53 7.99 -5.40
N LEU A 213 25.24 8.20 -5.69
CA LEU A 213 24.60 7.81 -6.94
C LEU A 213 24.78 8.93 -7.96
N ASP A 214 25.55 8.64 -8.99
CA ASP A 214 25.72 9.51 -10.15
C ASP A 214 24.57 9.30 -11.14
N TYR A 215 23.57 10.18 -11.09
CA TYR A 215 22.37 10.01 -11.94
C TYR A 215 22.59 10.45 -13.39
N ASP A 216 23.56 11.33 -13.66
CA ASP A 216 23.87 11.82 -15.00
C ASP A 216 25.12 11.16 -15.63
N ASP A 217 25.75 10.23 -14.89
CA ASP A 217 26.90 9.39 -15.28
C ASP A 217 28.12 10.22 -15.72
N ASN A 218 28.30 11.41 -15.12
CA ASN A 218 29.38 12.33 -15.50
C ASN A 218 30.66 12.16 -14.65
N ASN A 219 30.62 11.28 -13.64
CA ASN A 219 31.67 11.01 -12.65
C ASN A 219 32.08 12.22 -11.80
N ILE A 220 31.17 13.18 -11.60
CA ILE A 220 31.35 14.41 -10.83
C ILE A 220 30.17 14.55 -9.88
N PHE A 221 30.42 14.34 -8.59
CA PHE A 221 29.40 14.56 -7.57
C PHE A 221 28.80 15.97 -7.66
N ASN A 222 27.48 16.03 -7.79
CA ASN A 222 26.68 17.23 -7.82
C ASN A 222 25.61 17.18 -6.73
N ALA A 223 25.83 17.93 -5.64
CA ALA A 223 24.91 17.99 -4.50
C ALA A 223 23.49 18.51 -4.82
N ARG A 224 23.20 18.96 -6.05
CA ARG A 224 21.85 19.33 -6.49
C ARG A 224 21.07 18.18 -7.14
N THR A 225 21.76 17.18 -7.66
CA THR A 225 21.18 16.11 -8.46
C THR A 225 21.46 14.74 -7.89
N ASP A 226 22.60 14.58 -7.22
CA ASP A 226 23.11 13.29 -6.78
C ASP A 226 22.76 13.01 -5.33
N SER A 227 22.50 11.75 -5.04
CA SER A 227 22.20 11.28 -3.70
C SER A 227 23.45 10.74 -3.04
N LEU A 228 23.70 11.15 -1.79
CA LEU A 228 24.74 10.56 -0.94
C LEU A 228 24.11 9.48 -0.04
N TRP A 229 24.82 8.38 0.17
CA TRP A 229 24.51 7.42 1.24
C TRP A 229 25.77 7.06 2.01
N VAL A 230 25.59 6.57 3.23
CA VAL A 230 26.65 5.96 4.05
C VAL A 230 26.37 4.46 4.15
N ASP A 231 27.41 3.64 3.99
CA ASP A 231 27.37 2.20 4.26
C ASP A 231 27.74 1.89 5.72
#